data_AF-A0A9J6RER0-F1
#
_entry.id   AF-A0A9J6RER0-F1
#
_cell.length_a   1.000
_cell.length_b   1.000
_cell.length_c   1.000
_cell.angle_alpha   90.00
_cell.angle_beta   90.00
_cell.angle_gamma   90.00
#
_symmetry.space_group_name_H-M   'P 1'
#
loop_
_entity.id
_entity.type
_entity.pdbx_description
1 polymer ?
#
loop_
_entity_poly.entity_id
_entity_poly.type
_entity_poly.pdbx_seq_one_letter_code
_entity_poly.pdbx_strand_id
1 'polypeptide(L)'
;MKQYKIGIMLSLLAIMIAGLLMFSYQDQAKHGAKINKLTGEELNRNSFLIKEKSIETTYVTGNVSEEIPELTDSELQEIMDRFIDTLVQDIDDQYKVIGISTKAELYELFTPIAKKEAVEPYISFYYHEEEDGLYIVPTELPPWFVAGVPYTTEILDERTVKIRQDNYLDIYGNYRIEIKLVYDQGWKITKIDYPSPEHDTIDSNDII
;
A
#
# COMPACT_ATOMS: atom_id res chain seq x y z
N MET A 1 30.81 -18.17 -35.93
CA MET A 1 31.28 -16.80 -35.70
C MET A 1 30.09 -15.87 -35.55
N LYS A 2 30.24 -14.83 -34.71
CA LYS A 2 29.32 -13.72 -34.35
C LYS A 2 28.29 -13.98 -33.25
N GLN A 3 28.81 -13.80 -32.03
CA GLN A 3 28.10 -13.22 -30.90
C GLN A 3 28.06 -11.67 -31.04
N TYR A 4 27.35 -11.03 -30.11
CA TYR A 4 27.12 -9.58 -29.90
C TYR A 4 25.86 -9.00 -30.55
N LYS A 5 24.87 -8.68 -29.70
CA LYS A 5 24.39 -7.30 -29.39
C LYS A 5 23.04 -7.28 -28.65
N ILE A 6 22.99 -7.77 -27.41
CA ILE A 6 21.82 -7.56 -26.52
C ILE A 6 22.20 -6.77 -25.25
N GLY A 7 23.47 -6.41 -25.06
CA GLY A 7 23.95 -5.71 -23.87
C GLY A 7 23.92 -4.17 -23.87
N ILE A 8 23.19 -3.49 -24.77
CA ILE A 8 23.27 -2.01 -24.87
C ILE A 8 21.93 -1.29 -24.61
N MET A 9 20.78 -1.98 -24.57
CA MET A 9 19.48 -1.30 -24.39
C MET A 9 19.15 -0.91 -22.94
N LEU A 10 19.79 -1.51 -21.92
CA LEU A 10 19.54 -1.17 -20.50
C LEU A 10 20.38 0.01 -19.98
N SER A 11 21.38 0.48 -20.72
CA SER A 11 22.28 1.55 -20.25
C SER A 11 21.71 2.96 -20.38
N LEU A 12 20.63 3.18 -21.15
CA LEU A 12 20.09 4.52 -21.36
C LEU A 12 19.03 4.93 -20.32
N LEU A 13 18.41 3.98 -19.62
CA LEU A 13 17.41 4.29 -18.58
C LEU A 13 18.08 4.75 -17.27
N ALA A 14 19.24 4.19 -16.91
CA ALA A 14 19.97 4.55 -15.69
C ALA A 14 20.55 5.98 -15.72
N ILE A 15 20.91 6.51 -16.89
CA ILE A 15 21.49 7.86 -17.03
C ILE A 15 20.42 8.95 -16.84
N MET A 16 19.15 8.68 -17.20
CA MET A 16 18.04 9.61 -16.97
C MET A 16 17.71 9.77 -15.48
N ILE A 17 17.80 8.71 -14.69
CA ILE A 17 17.51 8.74 -13.24
C ILE A 17 18.62 9.50 -12.48
N ALA A 18 19.88 9.33 -12.86
CA ALA A 18 21.00 10.06 -12.25
C ALA A 18 20.96 11.58 -12.54
N GLY A 19 20.43 11.98 -13.71
CA GLY A 19 20.28 13.40 -14.08
C GLY A 19 19.21 14.13 -13.27
N LEU A 20 18.12 13.46 -12.90
CA LEU A 20 17.02 14.08 -12.14
C LEU A 20 17.40 14.40 -10.68
N LEU A 21 18.27 13.58 -10.07
CA LEU A 21 18.72 13.77 -8.68
C LEU A 21 19.71 14.93 -8.51
N MET A 22 20.40 15.38 -9.57
CA MET A 22 21.31 16.53 -9.50
C MET A 22 20.58 17.89 -9.49
N PHE A 23 19.36 17.98 -10.01
CA PHE A 23 18.60 19.23 -10.06
C PHE A 23 17.89 19.59 -8.75
N SER A 24 17.62 18.62 -7.87
CA SER A 24 16.94 18.88 -6.59
C SER A 24 17.88 19.43 -5.49
N TYR A 25 19.19 19.38 -5.69
CA TYR A 25 20.16 19.83 -4.68
C TYR A 25 20.53 21.33 -4.74
N GLN A 26 20.03 22.10 -5.72
CA GLN A 26 20.44 23.50 -5.90
C GLN A 26 19.46 24.56 -5.36
N ASP A 27 18.39 24.20 -4.63
CA ASP A 27 17.43 25.18 -4.09
C ASP A 27 17.44 25.35 -2.56
N GLN A 28 18.61 25.22 -1.93
CA GLN A 28 18.82 25.69 -0.54
C GLN A 28 20.08 26.52 -0.40
N ALA A 29 20.07 27.72 -0.98
CA ALA A 29 20.96 28.79 -0.58
C ALA A 29 20.39 30.16 -0.98
N LYS A 30 19.39 30.64 -0.21
CA LYS A 30 19.14 32.08 0.07
C LYS A 30 17.85 32.26 0.87
N HIS A 31 17.96 32.22 2.19
CA HIS A 31 17.32 33.19 3.09
C HIS A 31 17.89 33.04 4.50
N GLY A 32 19.11 33.56 4.67
CA GLY A 32 19.69 33.82 5.98
C GLY A 32 19.36 35.23 6.46
N ALA A 33 19.03 35.31 7.75
CA ALA A 33 19.21 36.44 8.67
C ALA A 33 18.30 37.68 8.54
N LYS A 34 17.33 37.78 9.48
CA LYS A 34 17.21 38.96 10.38
C LYS A 34 16.80 38.50 11.78
N ILE A 35 17.80 38.25 12.62
CA ILE A 35 17.67 38.14 14.07
C ILE A 35 17.74 39.55 14.64
N ASN A 36 16.59 40.10 15.05
CA ASN A 36 16.56 41.34 15.83
C ASN A 36 16.53 41.00 17.32
N LYS A 37 17.66 41.27 17.96
CA LYS A 37 17.84 41.32 19.40
C LYS A 37 17.05 42.53 19.93
N LEU A 38 15.93 42.31 20.61
CA LEU A 38 15.21 43.34 21.36
C LEU A 38 15.23 42.99 22.84
N THR A 39 15.99 43.83 23.55
CA THR A 39 16.18 43.92 24.98
C THR A 39 14.87 44.20 25.70
N GLY A 40 14.70 43.59 26.88
CA GLY A 40 13.54 43.78 27.73
C GLY A 40 13.47 45.19 28.30
N GLU A 41 12.46 45.95 27.92
CA GLU A 41 11.96 47.12 28.65
C GLU A 41 10.60 47.65 28.15
N GLU A 42 9.71 46.79 27.64
CA GLU A 42 8.33 47.20 27.25
C GLU A 42 7.25 46.24 27.77
N LEU A 43 7.34 45.89 29.05
CA LEU A 43 6.26 45.27 29.83
C LEU A 43 5.81 46.21 30.95
N ASN A 44 5.34 47.43 30.64
CA ASN A 44 4.55 48.21 31.59
C ASN A 44 3.79 49.38 30.91
N ARG A 45 2.57 49.10 30.45
CA ARG A 45 1.42 50.02 30.37
C ARG A 45 0.30 49.33 29.59
N ASN A 46 -0.54 48.60 30.31
CA ASN A 46 -1.98 48.45 30.06
C ASN A 46 -2.54 47.41 31.04
N SER A 47 -2.58 47.79 32.31
CA SER A 47 -3.34 47.12 33.35
C SER A 47 -4.43 48.07 33.85
N PHE A 48 -5.62 48.02 33.24
CA PHE A 48 -6.82 48.51 33.91
C PHE A 48 -8.12 47.94 33.31
N LEU A 49 -8.75 47.06 34.10
CA LEU A 49 -10.17 46.69 34.18
C LEU A 49 -10.89 46.10 32.96
N ILE A 50 -11.23 44.79 33.03
CA ILE A 50 -12.61 44.22 33.04
C ILE A 50 -12.51 42.83 33.70
N LYS A 51 -12.83 42.71 35.00
CA LYS A 51 -14.04 42.08 35.57
C LYS A 51 -14.22 40.59 35.23
N GLU A 52 -13.99 39.77 36.26
CA GLU A 52 -14.27 38.33 36.30
C GLU A 52 -15.68 37.98 35.82
N LYS A 53 -15.76 37.01 34.90
CA LYS A 53 -16.94 36.16 34.72
C LYS A 53 -16.43 34.73 34.57
N SER A 54 -16.62 33.96 35.63
CA SER A 54 -16.39 32.52 35.72
C SER A 54 -17.09 31.81 34.56
N ILE A 55 -16.33 31.07 33.73
CA ILE A 55 -16.87 30.14 32.76
C ILE A 55 -16.65 28.74 33.32
N GLU A 56 -17.75 28.05 33.58
CA GLU A 56 -17.80 26.62 33.91
C GLU A 56 -17.15 25.81 32.80
N THR A 57 -16.18 24.96 33.15
CA THR A 57 -15.67 23.92 32.27
C THR A 57 -16.74 22.85 32.11
N THR A 58 -17.60 22.99 31.10
CA THR A 58 -18.38 21.88 30.57
C THR A 58 -17.42 20.98 29.80
N TYR A 59 -17.16 19.78 30.33
CA TYR A 59 -16.54 18.70 29.56
C TYR A 59 -17.54 18.27 28.49
N VAL A 60 -17.41 18.83 27.28
CA VAL A 60 -18.01 18.24 26.09
C VAL A 60 -17.17 17.00 25.79
N THR A 61 -17.67 15.84 26.19
CA THR A 61 -17.25 14.55 25.60
C THR A 61 -17.67 14.61 24.13
N GLY A 62 -16.79 15.18 23.30
CA GLY A 62 -16.86 15.08 21.87
C GLY A 62 -16.56 13.63 21.52
N ASN A 63 -17.59 12.88 21.16
CA ASN A 63 -17.41 11.71 20.31
C ASN A 63 -16.80 12.23 19.01
N VAL A 64 -15.47 12.21 18.90
CA VAL A 64 -14.79 12.32 17.62
C VAL A 64 -15.14 11.05 16.89
N SER A 65 -16.19 11.10 16.07
CA SER A 65 -16.42 10.09 15.05
C SER A 65 -15.18 10.14 14.16
N GLU A 66 -14.34 9.11 14.23
CA GLU A 66 -13.28 8.93 13.25
C GLU A 66 -13.94 8.82 11.88
N GLU A 67 -13.83 9.87 11.07
CA GLU A 67 -14.28 9.84 9.69
C GLU A 67 -13.37 8.85 8.94
N ILE A 68 -13.97 7.77 8.44
CA ILE A 68 -13.25 6.75 7.67
C ILE A 68 -13.10 7.30 6.25
N PRO A 69 -11.87 7.44 5.74
CA PRO A 69 -11.65 7.91 4.38
C PRO A 69 -12.19 6.88 3.38
N GLU A 70 -12.82 7.39 2.32
CA GLU A 70 -13.21 6.57 1.17
C GLU A 70 -11.97 5.99 0.49
N LEU A 71 -12.03 4.71 0.11
CA LEU A 71 -10.94 4.06 -0.63
C LEU A 71 -10.85 4.67 -2.03
N THR A 72 -9.74 5.36 -2.32
CA THR A 72 -9.50 5.95 -3.64
C THR A 72 -8.84 4.94 -4.60
N ASP A 73 -9.00 5.15 -5.91
CA ASP A 73 -8.35 4.32 -6.93
C ASP A 73 -6.82 4.28 -6.78
N SER A 74 -6.21 5.42 -6.45
CA SER A 74 -4.76 5.52 -6.24
C SER A 74 -4.30 4.73 -5.01
N GLU A 75 -5.08 4.79 -3.93
CA GLU A 75 -4.78 4.03 -2.70
C GLU A 75 -4.97 2.53 -2.92
N LEU A 76 -6.04 2.13 -3.62
CA LEU A 76 -6.24 0.75 -4.02
C LEU A 76 -5.05 0.24 -4.84
N GLN A 77 -4.64 1.00 -5.87
CA GLN A 77 -3.49 0.62 -6.70
C GLN A 77 -2.22 0.49 -5.86
N GLU A 78 -1.93 1.44 -4.96
CA GLU A 78 -0.77 1.35 -4.08
C GLU A 78 -0.79 0.07 -3.22
N ILE A 79 -1.94 -0.28 -2.64
CA ILE A 79 -2.09 -1.50 -1.84
C ILE A 79 -1.84 -2.74 -2.71
N MET A 80 -2.40 -2.78 -3.93
CA MET A 80 -2.26 -3.92 -4.84
C MET A 80 -0.83 -4.10 -5.35
N ASP A 81 -0.17 -3.01 -5.71
CA ASP A 81 1.22 -3.00 -6.19
C ASP A 81 2.15 -3.41 -5.04
N ARG A 82 2.01 -2.81 -3.86
CA ARG A 82 2.80 -3.17 -2.68
C ARG A 82 2.61 -4.63 -2.28
N PHE A 83 1.42 -5.20 -2.42
CA PHE A 83 1.20 -6.61 -2.10
C PHE A 83 2.05 -7.53 -2.98
N ILE A 84 2.04 -7.34 -4.30
CA ILE A 84 2.83 -8.17 -5.21
C ILE A 84 4.32 -7.87 -5.11
N ASP A 85 4.70 -6.60 -4.98
CA ASP A 85 6.11 -6.22 -4.81
C ASP A 85 6.69 -6.78 -3.49
N THR A 86 5.86 -6.94 -2.45
CA THR A 86 6.27 -7.61 -1.20
C THR A 86 6.25 -9.14 -1.35
N LEU A 87 5.38 -9.69 -2.20
CA LEU A 87 5.37 -11.13 -2.47
C LEU A 87 6.58 -11.56 -3.30
N VAL A 88 7.05 -10.72 -4.22
CA VAL A 88 8.23 -10.96 -5.04
C VAL A 88 9.47 -10.53 -4.27
N GLN A 89 10.37 -11.46 -4.00
CA GLN A 89 11.59 -11.17 -3.23
C GLN A 89 12.84 -11.36 -4.08
N ASP A 90 13.87 -10.56 -3.80
CA ASP A 90 15.19 -10.76 -4.38
C ASP A 90 15.79 -12.09 -3.88
N ILE A 91 16.38 -12.85 -4.80
CA ILE A 91 16.93 -14.18 -4.53
C ILE A 91 18.35 -14.34 -5.08
N ASP A 92 19.11 -15.26 -4.52
CA ASP A 92 20.38 -15.72 -5.08
C ASP A 92 20.21 -16.81 -6.15
N ASP A 93 21.33 -17.31 -6.69
CA ASP A 93 21.37 -18.35 -7.72
C ASP A 93 20.80 -19.71 -7.24
N GLN A 94 20.55 -19.87 -5.95
CA GLN A 94 19.97 -21.07 -5.32
C GLN A 94 18.53 -20.84 -4.82
N TYR A 95 17.86 -19.79 -5.27
CA TYR A 95 16.49 -19.42 -4.87
C TYR A 95 16.34 -19.01 -3.40
N LYS A 96 17.45 -18.73 -2.72
CA LYS A 96 17.43 -18.26 -1.34
C LYS A 96 17.09 -16.78 -1.31
N VAL A 97 16.15 -16.38 -0.46
CA VAL A 97 15.75 -14.99 -0.29
C VAL A 97 16.88 -14.19 0.33
N ILE A 98 17.15 -13.03 -0.26
CA ILE A 98 18.18 -12.11 0.21
C ILE A 98 17.59 -11.21 1.30
N GLY A 99 18.21 -11.19 2.48
CA GLY A 99 17.86 -10.27 3.57
C GLY A 99 16.71 -10.72 4.48
N ILE A 100 16.02 -11.82 4.14
CA ILE A 100 14.95 -12.42 4.94
C ILE A 100 15.27 -13.91 5.10
N SER A 101 15.26 -14.39 6.35
CA SER A 101 15.60 -15.78 6.67
C SER A 101 14.39 -16.61 7.09
N THR A 102 13.25 -15.98 7.39
CA THR A 102 12.04 -16.67 7.87
C THR A 102 10.76 -16.11 7.24
N LYS A 103 9.74 -16.96 7.11
CA LYS A 103 8.36 -16.60 6.81
C LYS A 103 7.82 -15.61 7.84
N ALA A 104 8.23 -15.72 9.11
CA ALA A 104 7.82 -14.75 10.14
C ALA A 104 8.26 -13.32 9.78
N GLU A 105 9.53 -13.14 9.39
CA GLU A 105 10.04 -11.86 8.91
C GLU A 105 9.32 -11.40 7.63
N LEU A 106 9.01 -12.30 6.70
CA LEU A 106 8.24 -11.97 5.50
C LEU A 106 6.81 -11.52 5.84
N TYR A 107 6.13 -12.19 6.78
CA TYR A 107 4.81 -11.78 7.26
C TYR A 107 4.81 -10.36 7.83
N GLU A 108 5.87 -9.95 8.53
CA GLU A 108 5.98 -8.60 9.08
C GLU A 108 6.01 -7.52 7.99
N LEU A 109 6.58 -7.81 6.81
CA LEU A 109 6.54 -6.87 5.68
C LEU A 109 5.12 -6.63 5.15
N PHE A 110 4.22 -7.61 5.33
CA PHE A 110 2.82 -7.49 4.93
C PHE A 110 1.95 -6.77 5.96
N THR A 111 2.36 -6.63 7.22
CA THR A 111 1.57 -5.99 8.30
C THR A 111 0.91 -4.64 7.93
N PRO A 112 1.57 -3.71 7.18
CA PRO A 112 0.95 -2.47 6.75
C PRO A 112 0.00 -2.60 5.54
N ILE A 113 -0.01 -3.75 4.84
CA ILE A 113 -0.71 -3.97 3.55
C ILE A 113 -1.90 -4.91 3.71
N ALA A 114 -1.72 -5.99 4.49
CA ALA A 114 -2.65 -7.09 4.57
C ALA A 114 -2.63 -7.74 5.95
N LYS A 115 -3.74 -8.36 6.33
CA LYS A 115 -3.79 -9.25 7.48
C LYS A 115 -3.17 -10.59 7.12
N LYS A 116 -2.53 -11.22 8.11
CA LYS A 116 -1.81 -12.48 7.94
C LYS A 116 -2.66 -13.55 7.24
N GLU A 117 -3.94 -13.66 7.58
CA GLU A 117 -4.85 -14.65 7.01
C GLU A 117 -5.04 -14.51 5.49
N ALA A 118 -4.94 -13.29 4.95
CA ALA A 118 -5.01 -13.05 3.51
C ALA A 118 -3.71 -13.43 2.79
N VAL A 119 -2.57 -13.35 3.50
CA VAL A 119 -1.22 -13.56 2.95
C VAL A 119 -0.77 -15.01 3.09
N GLU A 120 -1.22 -15.69 4.15
CA GLU A 120 -0.82 -17.06 4.52
C GLU A 120 -0.87 -18.06 3.35
N PRO A 121 -1.92 -18.08 2.49
CA PRO A 121 -1.94 -18.99 1.35
C PRO A 121 -0.80 -18.76 0.36
N TYR A 122 -0.38 -17.51 0.18
CA TYR A 122 0.71 -17.13 -0.73
C TYR A 122 2.06 -17.49 -0.11
N ILE A 123 2.34 -17.06 1.13
CA ILE A 123 3.62 -17.39 1.77
C ILE A 123 3.78 -18.90 1.99
N SER A 124 2.68 -19.62 2.23
CA SER A 124 2.71 -21.08 2.33
C SER A 124 3.01 -21.78 1.01
N PHE A 125 2.53 -21.24 -0.11
CA PHE A 125 2.68 -21.84 -1.43
C PHE A 125 4.01 -21.48 -2.10
N TYR A 126 4.39 -20.21 -2.05
CA TYR A 126 5.55 -19.68 -2.77
C TYR A 126 6.86 -19.83 -2.00
N TYR A 127 6.82 -20.06 -0.69
CA TYR A 127 8.02 -20.09 0.14
C TYR A 127 8.12 -21.34 1.01
N HIS A 128 9.34 -21.78 1.24
CA HIS A 128 9.66 -22.79 2.25
C HIS A 128 10.86 -22.35 3.09
N GLU A 129 10.83 -22.68 4.38
CA GLU A 129 11.94 -22.41 5.29
C GLU A 129 12.82 -23.64 5.41
N GLU A 130 14.13 -23.42 5.37
CA GLU A 130 15.15 -24.41 5.74
C GLU A 130 15.95 -23.89 6.93
N GLU A 131 16.84 -24.71 7.50
CA GLU A 131 17.64 -24.33 8.66
C GLU A 131 18.52 -23.09 8.41
N ASP A 132 18.92 -22.88 7.15
CA ASP A 132 19.85 -21.83 6.77
C ASP A 132 19.19 -20.61 6.10
N GLY A 133 17.86 -20.62 5.88
CA GLY A 133 17.13 -19.45 5.40
C GLY A 133 15.78 -19.73 4.74
N LEU A 134 15.22 -18.67 4.14
CA LEU A 134 13.96 -18.72 3.40
C LEU A 134 14.24 -18.90 1.92
N TYR A 135 13.49 -19.78 1.26
CA TYR A 135 13.64 -20.08 -0.16
C TYR A 135 12.31 -19.90 -0.89
N ILE A 136 12.39 -19.51 -2.16
CA ILE A 136 11.23 -19.42 -3.05
C ILE A 136 11.07 -20.71 -3.87
N VAL A 137 9.82 -21.13 -4.07
CA VAL A 137 9.45 -22.19 -5.01
C VAL A 137 9.37 -21.57 -6.41
N PRO A 138 10.17 -22.01 -7.39
CA PRO A 138 10.18 -21.43 -8.74
C PRO A 138 8.88 -21.75 -9.49
N THR A 139 7.93 -20.82 -9.49
CA THR A 139 6.63 -20.94 -10.16
C THR A 139 6.13 -19.56 -10.59
N GLU A 140 5.10 -19.54 -11.44
CA GLU A 140 4.45 -18.30 -11.91
C GLU A 140 3.77 -17.55 -10.76
N LEU A 141 3.75 -16.21 -10.84
CA LEU A 141 3.04 -15.34 -9.89
C LEU A 141 1.54 -15.56 -9.94
N PRO A 142 0.80 -15.39 -8.82
CA PRO A 142 -0.63 -15.65 -8.80
C PRO A 142 -1.37 -14.76 -9.83
N PRO A 143 -2.50 -15.22 -10.40
CA PRO A 143 -3.38 -14.33 -11.14
C PRO A 143 -3.74 -13.15 -10.25
N TRP A 144 -3.52 -11.91 -10.70
CA TRP A 144 -3.61 -10.74 -9.82
C TRP A 144 -4.52 -9.63 -10.36
N PHE A 145 -4.74 -8.62 -9.54
CA PHE A 145 -5.32 -7.36 -9.93
C PHE A 145 -4.45 -6.67 -11.00
N VAL A 146 -5.09 -6.12 -12.04
CA VAL A 146 -4.42 -5.45 -13.16
C VAL A 146 -4.79 -3.96 -13.13
N ALA A 147 -3.79 -3.12 -12.88
CA ALA A 147 -3.98 -1.67 -12.89
C ALA A 147 -4.47 -1.17 -14.26
N GLY A 148 -5.39 -0.21 -14.25
CA GLY A 148 -6.00 0.35 -15.46
C GLY A 148 -7.10 -0.52 -16.11
N VAL A 149 -7.33 -1.74 -15.62
CA VAL A 149 -8.50 -2.54 -16.00
C VAL A 149 -9.68 -2.18 -15.07
N PRO A 150 -10.89 -1.95 -15.60
CA PRO A 150 -12.05 -1.61 -14.78
C PRO A 150 -12.35 -2.67 -13.71
N TYR A 151 -12.76 -2.22 -12.53
CA TYR A 151 -13.23 -3.06 -11.43
C TYR A 151 -14.52 -2.48 -10.85
N THR A 152 -15.20 -3.26 -10.02
CA THR A 152 -16.35 -2.80 -9.24
C THR A 152 -16.03 -2.80 -7.76
N THR A 153 -16.53 -1.78 -7.04
CA THR A 153 -16.44 -1.67 -5.59
C THR A 153 -17.83 -1.89 -4.97
N GLU A 154 -17.91 -2.83 -4.03
CA GLU A 154 -19.10 -3.09 -3.22
C GLU A 154 -18.79 -2.69 -1.77
N ILE A 155 -19.52 -1.69 -1.23
CA ILE A 155 -19.40 -1.28 0.17
C ILE A 155 -20.20 -2.27 1.01
N LEU A 156 -19.53 -3.01 1.89
CA LEU A 156 -20.16 -4.00 2.77
C LEU A 156 -20.62 -3.37 4.09
N ASP A 157 -19.82 -2.43 4.61
CA ASP A 157 -20.12 -1.58 5.77
C ASP A 157 -19.22 -0.34 5.77
N GLU A 158 -19.33 0.52 6.80
CA GLU A 158 -18.57 1.78 6.91
C GLU A 158 -17.04 1.61 6.80
N ARG A 159 -16.50 0.45 7.20
CA ARG A 159 -15.05 0.17 7.25
C ARG A 159 -14.63 -0.93 6.28
N THR A 160 -15.54 -1.44 5.46
CA THR A 160 -15.30 -2.66 4.68
C THR A 160 -15.78 -2.52 3.26
N VAL A 161 -14.89 -2.77 2.33
CA VAL A 161 -15.20 -2.79 0.89
C VAL A 161 -14.74 -4.10 0.26
N LYS A 162 -15.41 -4.49 -0.82
CA LYS A 162 -15.02 -5.60 -1.68
C LYS A 162 -14.78 -5.09 -3.09
N ILE A 163 -13.58 -5.34 -3.60
CA ILE A 163 -13.20 -5.08 -4.99
C ILE A 163 -13.41 -6.37 -5.78
N ARG A 164 -13.98 -6.25 -6.98
CA ARG A 164 -14.08 -7.36 -7.93
C ARG A 164 -13.55 -6.91 -9.29
N GLN A 165 -12.66 -7.70 -9.87
CA GLN A 165 -12.11 -7.47 -11.20
C GLN A 165 -12.12 -8.78 -12.00
N ASP A 166 -12.61 -8.69 -13.24
CA ASP A 166 -12.56 -9.76 -14.22
C ASP A 166 -11.42 -9.49 -15.20
N ASN A 167 -10.54 -10.47 -15.36
CA ASN A 167 -9.30 -10.34 -16.13
C ASN A 167 -9.09 -11.55 -17.05
N TYR A 168 -8.16 -11.40 -17.99
CA TYR A 168 -7.67 -12.47 -18.84
C TYR A 168 -6.14 -12.44 -18.92
N LEU A 169 -5.51 -13.59 -18.72
CA LEU A 169 -4.09 -13.80 -18.97
C LEU A 169 -3.91 -15.15 -19.66
N ASP A 170 -3.03 -15.24 -20.66
CA ASP A 170 -2.87 -16.46 -21.49
C ASP A 170 -2.66 -17.75 -20.66
N ILE A 171 -1.90 -17.65 -19.57
CA ILE A 171 -1.59 -18.78 -18.68
C ILE A 171 -2.72 -19.13 -17.70
N TYR A 172 -3.65 -18.21 -17.45
CA TYR A 172 -4.75 -18.37 -16.49
C TYR A 172 -6.13 -18.46 -17.15
N GLY A 173 -6.24 -18.12 -18.43
CA GLY A 173 -7.52 -17.88 -19.07
C GLY A 173 -8.25 -16.70 -18.44
N ASN A 174 -9.59 -16.76 -18.47
CA ASN A 174 -10.42 -15.80 -17.75
C ASN A 174 -10.39 -16.11 -16.26
N TYR A 175 -10.18 -15.10 -15.44
CA TYR A 175 -10.25 -15.22 -13.99
C TYR A 175 -10.94 -14.02 -13.38
N ARG A 176 -11.59 -14.26 -12.24
CA ARG A 176 -12.16 -13.23 -11.38
C ARG A 176 -11.35 -13.19 -10.10
N ILE A 177 -10.96 -11.99 -9.68
CA ILE A 177 -10.36 -11.75 -8.36
C ILE A 177 -11.32 -10.92 -7.51
N GLU A 178 -11.59 -11.37 -6.29
CA GLU A 178 -12.35 -10.64 -5.28
C GLU A 178 -11.46 -10.34 -4.07
N ILE A 179 -11.35 -9.06 -3.70
CA ILE A 179 -10.44 -8.59 -2.66
C ILE A 179 -11.25 -7.83 -1.62
N LYS A 180 -11.23 -8.30 -0.38
CA LYS A 180 -11.89 -7.63 0.75
C LYS A 180 -10.88 -6.76 1.48
N LEU A 181 -11.15 -5.46 1.58
CA LEU A 181 -10.35 -4.52 2.36
C LEU A 181 -11.12 -4.06 3.60
N VAL A 182 -10.40 -3.87 4.70
CA VAL A 182 -10.92 -3.29 5.95
C VAL A 182 -10.06 -2.10 6.34
N TYR A 183 -10.70 -0.99 6.73
CA TYR A 183 -10.04 0.17 7.27
C TYR A 183 -9.69 -0.04 8.75
N ASP A 184 -8.40 -0.17 9.03
CA ASP A 184 -7.81 -0.33 10.36
C ASP A 184 -6.46 0.42 10.40
N GLN A 185 -6.54 1.71 10.76
CA GLN A 185 -5.42 2.66 10.66
C GLN A 185 -4.82 2.71 9.23
N GLY A 186 -5.69 2.58 8.22
CA GLY A 186 -5.35 2.40 6.81
C GLY A 186 -6.12 1.22 6.20
N TRP A 187 -6.35 1.24 4.90
CA TRP A 187 -7.00 0.11 4.21
C TRP A 187 -6.04 -1.08 4.12
N LYS A 188 -6.50 -2.25 4.57
CA LYS A 188 -5.73 -3.50 4.53
C LYS A 188 -6.51 -4.63 3.90
N ILE A 189 -5.83 -5.45 3.12
CA ILE A 189 -6.41 -6.67 2.55
C ILE A 189 -6.67 -7.67 3.69
N THR A 190 -7.90 -8.18 3.75
CA THR A 190 -8.32 -9.18 4.74
C THR A 190 -8.71 -10.50 4.12
N LYS A 191 -9.00 -10.51 2.82
CA LYS A 191 -9.32 -11.71 2.06
C LYS A 191 -9.07 -11.51 0.57
N ILE A 192 -8.60 -12.55 -0.10
CA ILE A 192 -8.49 -12.63 -1.55
C ILE A 192 -9.11 -13.96 -1.98
N ASP A 193 -10.08 -13.92 -2.89
CA ASP A 193 -10.77 -15.09 -3.43
C ASP A 193 -10.70 -15.08 -4.96
N TYR A 194 -10.69 -16.28 -5.54
CA TYR A 194 -10.74 -16.50 -6.99
C TYR A 194 -11.99 -17.29 -7.37
N PRO A 195 -13.19 -16.67 -7.35
CA PRO A 195 -14.42 -17.36 -7.74
C PRO A 195 -14.39 -17.74 -9.22
N SER A 196 -15.07 -18.84 -9.56
CA SER A 196 -15.25 -19.20 -10.96
C SER A 196 -16.07 -18.13 -11.69
N PRO A 197 -15.62 -17.65 -12.87
CA PRO A 197 -16.36 -16.64 -13.63
C PRO A 197 -17.69 -17.16 -14.20
N GLU A 198 -17.96 -18.47 -14.15
CA GLU A 198 -19.14 -19.10 -14.79
C GLU A 198 -20.39 -19.22 -13.89
N HIS A 199 -20.38 -18.69 -12.65
CA HIS A 199 -21.44 -18.91 -11.67
C HIS A 199 -22.14 -17.64 -11.14
N ASP A 200 -22.42 -16.68 -12.01
CA ASP A 200 -23.50 -15.71 -11.74
C ASP A 200 -24.83 -16.37 -12.14
N THR A 201 -25.33 -17.30 -11.32
CA THR A 201 -26.65 -17.90 -11.56
C THR A 201 -27.72 -16.84 -11.39
N ILE A 202 -28.37 -16.47 -12.49
CA ILE A 202 -29.66 -15.79 -12.48
C ILE A 202 -30.59 -16.59 -11.58
N ASP A 203 -31.01 -16.01 -10.46
CA ASP A 203 -32.06 -16.60 -9.63
C ASP A 203 -33.31 -16.75 -10.52
N SER A 204 -33.73 -18.00 -10.75
CA SER A 204 -34.88 -18.31 -11.60
C SER A 204 -36.21 -17.86 -10.97
N ASN A 205 -36.18 -17.19 -9.81
CA ASN A 205 -37.35 -16.58 -9.17
C ASN A 205 -37.72 -15.18 -9.70
N ASP A 206 -36.91 -14.54 -10.55
CA ASP A 206 -37.27 -13.25 -11.17
C ASP A 206 -38.04 -13.39 -12.51
N ILE A 207 -38.54 -14.59 -12.82
CA ILE A 207 -39.51 -14.80 -13.91
C ILE A 207 -40.82 -15.35 -13.33
N ILE A 208 -41.61 -14.51 -12.66
CA ILE A 208 -43.10 -14.56 -12.69
C ILE A 208 -43.68 -13.15 -12.55
#